data_AF-A0A7W1TFH4-F1
#
_entry.id   AF-A0A7W1TFH4-F1
#
_cell.length_a   1.000
_cell.length_b   1.000
_cell.length_c   1.000
_cell.angle_alpha   90.00
_cell.angle_beta   90.00
_cell.angle_gamma   90.00
#
_symmetry.space_group_name_H-M   'P 1'
#
loop_
_entity.id
_entity.type
_entity.pdbx_description
1 polymer ?
#
loop_
_entity_poly.entity_id
_entity_poly.type
_entity_poly.pdbx_seq_one_letter_code
_entity_poly.pdbx_strand_id
1 'polypeptide(L)'
;MNLRLILHIFRKDGLEILRDKRTLFVNIGLPVLLYPLIALFVVQMIQLTRAQHVEPARIAGVEVPAHLSDALARAVAPPKD
;
A
#
# COMPACT_ATOMS: atom_id res chain seq x y z
N MET A 1 35.83 -29.77 9.93
CA MET A 1 35.26 -28.43 10.21
C MET A 1 34.87 -28.38 11.68
N ASN A 2 35.54 -27.56 12.50
CA ASN A 2 35.34 -27.56 13.95
C ASN A 2 34.09 -26.75 14.35
N LEU A 3 32.91 -27.38 14.24
CA LEU A 3 31.62 -26.78 14.62
C LEU A 3 31.61 -26.22 16.05
N ARG A 4 32.35 -26.84 16.98
CA ARG A 4 32.47 -26.37 18.37
C ARG A 4 33.14 -25.01 18.48
N LEU A 5 34.18 -24.76 17.68
CA LEU A 5 34.88 -23.48 17.64
C LEU A 5 33.98 -22.40 17.06
N ILE A 6 33.30 -22.70 15.94
CA ILE A 6 32.38 -21.80 15.26
C ILE A 6 31.25 -21.38 16.21
N LEU A 7 30.61 -22.33 16.89
CA LEU A 7 29.54 -22.05 17.85
C LEU A 7 30.02 -21.21 19.04
N HIS A 8 31.25 -21.43 19.50
CA HIS A 8 31.83 -20.69 20.62
C HIS A 8 32.07 -19.22 20.25
N ILE A 9 32.64 -18.97 19.07
CA ILE A 9 32.84 -17.62 18.53
C ILE A 9 31.48 -16.94 18.30
N PHE A 10 30.52 -17.65 17.70
CA PHE A 10 29.19 -17.10 17.43
C PHE A 10 28.43 -16.70 18.70
N ARG A 11 28.54 -17.47 19.79
CA ARG A 11 27.95 -17.07 21.09
C ARG A 11 28.62 -15.84 21.68
N LYS A 12 29.94 -15.75 21.59
CA LYS A 12 30.71 -14.62 22.12
C LYS A 12 30.36 -13.34 21.35
N ASP A 13 30.53 -13.36 20.04
CA ASP A 13 30.34 -12.18 19.18
C ASP A 13 28.85 -11.86 19.00
N GLY A 14 27.98 -12.88 18.99
CA GLY A 14 26.54 -12.69 18.94
C GLY A 14 25.99 -11.97 20.16
N LEU A 15 26.49 -12.26 21.37
CA LEU A 15 26.11 -11.53 22.59
C LEU A 15 26.60 -10.07 22.56
N GLU A 16 27.75 -9.82 21.95
CA GLU A 16 28.31 -8.48 21.79
C GLU A 16 27.45 -7.63 20.85
N ILE A 17 27.03 -8.20 19.71
CA ILE A 17 26.07 -7.59 18.78
C ILE A 17 24.69 -7.38 19.44
N LEU A 18 24.21 -8.37 20.21
CA LEU A 18 22.92 -8.28 20.89
C LEU A 18 22.91 -7.22 22.01
N ARG A 19 24.08 -6.93 22.60
CA ARG A 19 24.24 -5.84 23.58
C ARG A 19 24.25 -4.48 22.90
N ASP A 20 24.63 -4.40 21.63
CA ASP A 20 24.48 -3.18 20.83
C ASP A 20 23.03 -3.02 20.36
N LYS A 21 22.18 -2.62 21.32
CA LYS A 21 20.77 -2.33 21.12
C LYS A 21 20.54 -1.27 20.05
N ARG A 22 21.47 -0.33 19.85
CA ARG A 22 21.34 0.73 18.85
C ARG A 22 21.47 0.16 17.45
N THR A 23 22.50 -0.64 17.23
CA THR A 23 22.73 -1.29 15.94
C THR A 23 21.66 -2.33 15.63
N LEU A 24 21.23 -3.12 16.61
CA LEU A 24 20.12 -4.07 16.45
C LEU A 24 18.80 -3.36 16.13
N PHE A 25 18.52 -2.25 16.82
CA PHE A 25 17.31 -1.47 16.58
C PHE A 25 17.31 -0.85 15.18
N VAL A 26 18.41 -0.27 14.71
CA VAL A 26 18.45 0.35 13.37
C VAL A 26 18.39 -0.70 12.26
N ASN A 27 19.06 -1.85 12.41
CA ASN A 27 19.09 -2.86 11.35
C ASN A 27 17.90 -3.83 11.36
N ILE A 28 17.27 -4.07 12.51
CA ILE A 28 16.17 -5.03 12.65
C ILE A 28 14.90 -4.32 13.11
N GLY A 29 14.97 -3.58 14.21
CA GLY A 29 13.79 -2.90 14.77
C GLY A 29 13.16 -1.89 13.80
N LEU A 30 13.99 -1.07 13.15
CA LEU A 30 13.56 0.00 12.28
C LEU A 30 12.91 -0.54 11.00
N PRO A 31 13.49 -1.51 10.23
CA PRO A 31 12.78 -2.09 9.09
C PRO A 31 11.48 -2.79 9.49
N VAL A 32 11.50 -3.54 10.59
CA VAL A 32 10.32 -4.25 11.11
C VAL A 32 9.18 -3.28 11.44
N LEU A 33 9.48 -2.08 11.94
CA LEU A 33 8.47 -1.08 12.26
C LEU A 33 8.12 -0.18 11.07
N LEU A 34 9.13 0.26 10.32
CA LEU A 34 9.02 1.27 9.28
C LEU A 34 8.36 0.71 8.02
N TYR A 35 8.69 -0.51 7.61
CA TYR A 35 8.13 -1.13 6.40
C TYR A 35 6.61 -1.31 6.48
N PRO A 36 6.02 -1.87 7.55
CA PRO A 36 4.57 -1.96 7.63
C PRO A 36 3.92 -0.58 7.71
N LEU A 37 4.55 0.39 8.37
CA LEU A 37 4.03 1.75 8.44
C LEU A 37 3.97 2.41 7.05
N ILE A 38 5.04 2.28 6.26
CA ILE A 38 5.08 2.75 4.87
C ILE A 38 4.06 1.99 4.02
N ALA A 39 3.94 0.66 4.18
CA ALA A 39 3.00 -0.14 3.42
C ALA A 39 1.55 0.31 3.66
N LEU A 40 1.17 0.55 4.93
CA LEU A 40 -0.14 1.09 5.29
C LEU A 40 -0.38 2.45 4.65
N PHE A 41 0.63 3.33 4.68
CA PHE A 41 0.54 4.65 4.05
C PHE A 41 0.33 4.56 2.53
N VAL A 42 1.09 3.70 1.84
CA VAL A 42 0.96 3.48 0.40
C VAL A 42 -0.42 2.92 0.05
N VAL A 43 -0.91 1.93 0.80
CA VAL A 43 -2.25 1.37 0.60
C VAL A 43 -3.32 2.46 0.73
N GLN A 44 -3.20 3.33 1.74
CA GLN A 44 -4.14 4.42 1.96
C GLN A 44 -4.10 5.45 0.81
N MET A 45 -2.92 5.78 0.31
CA MET A 45 -2.76 6.65 -0.86
C MET A 45 -3.42 6.07 -2.11
N ILE A 46 -3.19 4.79 -2.40
CA ILE A 46 -3.82 4.11 -3.55
C ILE A 46 -5.35 4.15 -3.43
N GLN A 47 -5.90 3.94 -2.23
CA GLN A 47 -7.34 4.03 -2.01
C GLN A 47 -7.87 5.44 -2.26
N LEU A 48 -7.17 6.47 -1.79
CA LEU A 48 -7.57 7.85 -2.00
C LEU A 48 -7.56 8.24 -3.49
N THR A 49 -6.51 7.85 -4.22
CA THR A 49 -6.43 8.09 -5.67
C THR A 49 -7.55 7.36 -6.42
N ARG A 50 -7.86 6.11 -6.06
CA ARG A 50 -8.99 5.37 -6.66
C ARG A 50 -10.34 5.98 -6.34
N ALA A 51 -10.52 6.48 -5.11
CA ALA A 51 -11.75 7.15 -4.71
C ALA A 51 -11.99 8.46 -5.48
N GLN A 52 -10.96 9.05 -6.10
CA GLN A 52 -11.13 10.19 -7.01
C GLN A 52 -11.52 9.77 -8.44
N HIS A 53 -11.19 8.55 -8.86
CA HIS A 53 -11.70 7.95 -10.08
C HIS A 53 -13.05 7.24 -9.83
N VAL A 54 -14.03 8.00 -9.34
CA VAL A 54 -15.42 7.56 -9.36
C VAL A 54 -15.80 7.38 -10.83
N GLU A 55 -15.97 6.13 -11.26
CA GLU A 55 -16.64 5.84 -12.53
C GLU A 55 -17.97 6.60 -12.56
N PRO A 56 -18.35 7.22 -13.70
CA PRO A 56 -19.60 7.95 -13.79
C PRO A 56 -20.74 7.06 -13.32
N ALA A 57 -21.47 7.53 -12.30
CA ALA A 57 -22.56 6.79 -11.69
C ALA A 57 -23.52 6.30 -12.79
N ARG A 58 -23.65 4.97 -12.92
CA ARG A 58 -24.62 4.37 -13.84
C ARG A 58 -26.02 4.65 -13.32
N ILE A 59 -26.60 5.73 -13.80
CA ILE A 59 -27.99 6.09 -13.55
C ILE A 59 -28.90 5.20 -14.42
N ALA A 60 -29.70 4.36 -13.76
CA ALA A 60 -30.79 3.66 -14.42
C ALA A 60 -31.97 4.63 -14.56
N GLY A 61 -32.27 5.05 -15.78
CA GLY A 61 -33.43 5.91 -16.06
C GLY A 61 -34.73 5.12 -15.95
N VAL A 62 -35.42 5.23 -14.82
CA VAL A 62 -36.80 4.73 -14.66
C VAL A 62 -37.73 5.93 -14.87
N GLU A 63 -38.64 5.83 -15.84
CA GLU A 63 -39.60 6.90 -16.20
C GLU A 63 -38.96 8.25 -16.57
N VAL A 64 -37.94 8.24 -17.43
CA VAL A 64 -37.33 9.47 -17.93
C VAL A 64 -38.28 10.18 -18.91
N PRO A 65 -38.67 11.45 -18.66
CA PRO A 65 -39.46 12.23 -19.62
C PRO A 65 -38.71 12.40 -20.95
N ALA A 66 -39.40 12.35 -22.08
CA ALA A 66 -38.80 12.35 -23.42
C ALA A 66 -37.88 13.55 -23.74
N HIS A 67 -38.04 14.68 -23.06
CA HIS A 67 -37.16 15.85 -23.22
C HIS A 67 -35.82 15.70 -22.46
N LEU A 68 -35.77 14.84 -21.45
CA LEU A 68 -34.58 14.53 -20.65
C LEU A 68 -33.79 13.36 -21.22
N SER A 69 -34.45 12.43 -21.93
CA SER A 69 -33.77 11.33 -22.64
C SER A 69 -32.80 11.85 -23.70
N ASP A 70 -33.17 12.90 -24.44
CA ASP A 70 -32.33 13.48 -25.48
C ASP A 70 -31.10 14.21 -24.91
N ALA A 71 -31.27 14.88 -23.77
CA ALA A 71 -30.17 15.55 -23.05
C ALA A 71 -29.19 14.52 -22.46
N LEU A 72 -29.69 13.42 -21.91
CA LEU A 72 -28.87 12.31 -21.40
C LEU A 72 -28.14 11.56 -22.51
N ALA A 73 -28.80 11.30 -23.65
CA ALA A 73 -28.17 10.66 -24.81
C ALA A 73 -27.00 11.48 -25.37
N ARG A 74 -27.08 12.82 -25.31
CA ARG A 74 -25.99 13.73 -25.70
C ARG A 74 -24.87 13.81 -24.66
N ALA A 75 -25.20 13.74 -23.37
CA ALA A 75 -24.22 13.79 -22.29
C ALA A 75 -23.46 12.46 -22.08
N VAL A 76 -24.06 11.33 -22.47
CA VAL A 76 -23.47 9.98 -22.38
C VAL A 76 -22.71 9.59 -23.66
N ALA A 77 -22.88 10.32 -24.77
CA ALA A 77 -22.10 10.08 -25.99
C ALA A 77 -20.61 10.36 -25.72
N PRO A 78 -19.69 9.41 -25.99
CA PRO A 78 -18.27 9.65 -25.81
C PRO A 78 -17.79 10.76 -26.75
N PRO A 79 -16.80 11.58 -26.35
CA PRO A 79 -16.16 12.51 -27.27
C PRO A 79 -15.60 11.72 -28.45
N LYS A 80 -16.04 12.04 -29.67
CA LYS A 80 -15.36 11.60 -30.89
C LYS A 80 -14.02 12.34 -30.95
N ASP A 81 -12.95 11.56 -30.85
CA ASP A 81 -11.53 11.81 -31.21
C ASP A 81 -11.09 13.26 -31.44
#